data_AF-U5S4J6-F1
#
_entry.id   AF-U5S4J6-F1
#
_cell.length_a   1.000
_cell.length_b   1.000
_cell.length_c   1.000
_cell.angle_alpha   90.00
_cell.angle_beta   90.00
_cell.angle_gamma   90.00
#
_symmetry.space_group_name_H-M   'P 1'
#
loop_
_entity.id
_entity.type
_entity.pdbx_description
1 polymer ?
#
loop_
_entity_poly.entity_id
_entity_poly.type
_entity_poly.pdbx_seq_one_letter_code
_entity_poly.pdbx_strand_id
1 'polypeptide(L)'
;MNNQSGKRLFWTDTHSCQMYRNIYTCNICRPVCTFNTNSAPIHEYIRMTVATTPLFNTFFYKMHEPFGYGLHDVDEWWDLSLPLWGTDSTVAAYDGGYKK
;
A
#
# COMPACT_ATOMS: atom_id res chain seq x y z
N MET A 1 -18.61 0.32 2.62
CA MET A 1 -17.98 -1.01 2.54
C MET A 1 -18.73 -1.87 1.55
N ASN A 2 -18.03 -2.74 0.83
CA ASN A 2 -18.43 -3.29 -0.47
C ASN A 2 -19.42 -4.46 -0.36
N ASN A 3 -20.59 -4.22 0.22
CA ASN A 3 -21.54 -5.31 0.55
C ASN A 3 -22.91 -5.15 -0.14
N GLN A 4 -23.01 -4.26 -1.14
CA GLN A 4 -24.22 -4.17 -1.96
C GLN A 4 -24.38 -5.46 -2.78
N SER A 5 -25.56 -6.06 -2.70
CA SER A 5 -25.95 -7.22 -3.48
C SER A 5 -26.05 -6.90 -4.98
N GLY A 6 -26.02 -7.93 -5.83
CA GLY A 6 -26.24 -7.79 -7.27
C GLY A 6 -25.01 -7.42 -8.10
N LYS A 7 -23.83 -7.26 -7.48
CA LYS A 7 -22.55 -7.01 -8.19
C LYS A 7 -21.49 -8.05 -7.79
N ARG A 8 -20.62 -8.39 -8.74
CA ARG A 8 -19.48 -9.29 -8.50
C ARG A 8 -18.37 -8.52 -7.81
N LEU A 9 -18.07 -8.89 -6.57
CA LEU A 9 -17.05 -8.24 -5.73
C LEU A 9 -16.43 -9.23 -4.75
N PHE A 10 -15.28 -8.84 -4.21
CA PHE A 10 -14.69 -9.50 -3.05
C PHE A 10 -15.51 -9.11 -1.82
N TRP A 11 -16.25 -10.08 -1.28
CA TRP A 11 -17.03 -9.87 -0.08
C TRP A 11 -16.10 -9.70 1.12
N THR A 12 -16.36 -8.68 1.93
CA THR A 12 -15.60 -8.42 3.16
C THR A 12 -16.57 -8.46 4.33
N ASP A 13 -16.20 -9.18 5.38
CA ASP A 13 -16.95 -9.12 6.63
C ASP A 13 -16.79 -7.73 7.25
N THR A 14 -17.84 -6.93 7.12
CA THR A 14 -17.85 -5.56 7.64
C THR A 14 -18.03 -5.52 9.14
N HIS A 15 -18.65 -6.54 9.73
CA HIS A 15 -18.86 -6.56 11.17
C HIS A 15 -17.52 -6.69 11.89
N SER A 16 -16.73 -7.71 11.55
CA SER A 16 -15.39 -7.88 12.12
C SER A 16 -14.48 -6.67 11.83
N CYS A 17 -14.51 -6.14 10.61
CA CYS A 17 -13.72 -4.95 10.26
C CYS A 17 -14.10 -3.72 11.11
N GLN A 18 -15.39 -3.47 11.34
CA GLN A 18 -15.84 -2.33 12.16
C GLN A 18 -15.46 -2.46 13.64
N MET A 19 -15.43 -3.69 14.18
CA MET A 19 -14.97 -3.90 15.56
C MET A 19 -13.53 -3.40 15.76
N TYR A 20 -12.62 -3.71 14.83
CA TYR A 20 -11.24 -3.21 14.90
C TYR A 20 -11.13 -1.71 14.55
N ARG A 21 -11.97 -1.23 13.64
CA ARG A 21 -11.91 0.16 13.18
C ARG A 21 -12.42 1.16 14.23
N ASN A 22 -13.47 0.84 14.98
CA ASN A 22 -14.05 1.75 15.97
C ASN A 22 -13.12 2.00 17.17
N ILE A 23 -12.24 1.04 17.49
CA ILE A 23 -11.33 1.15 18.64
C ILE A 23 -10.01 1.85 18.23
N TYR A 24 -9.46 1.49 17.07
CA TYR A 24 -8.09 1.89 16.68
C TYR A 24 -8.03 2.74 15.41
N THR A 25 -9.16 3.16 14.84
CA THR A 25 -9.21 3.81 13.51
C THR A 25 -8.48 2.98 12.45
N CYS A 26 -8.64 1.65 12.53
CA CYS A 26 -7.90 0.71 11.70
C CYS A 26 -8.12 0.95 10.20
N ASN A 27 -7.03 1.12 9.48
CA ASN A 27 -7.00 1.22 8.01
C ASN A 27 -5.86 0.36 7.41
N ILE A 28 -5.41 -0.67 8.13
CA ILE A 28 -4.19 -1.45 7.84
C ILE A 28 -4.14 -2.06 6.43
N CYS A 29 -5.30 -2.41 5.85
CA CYS A 29 -5.37 -2.96 4.50
C CYS A 29 -4.89 -1.99 3.41
N ARG A 30 -4.86 -0.68 3.69
CA ARG A 30 -4.35 0.34 2.77
C ARG A 30 -2.81 0.36 2.73
N PRO A 31 -2.08 0.57 3.85
CA PRO A 31 -0.62 0.65 3.83
C PRO A 31 0.06 -0.68 3.48
N VAL A 32 -0.48 -1.83 3.90
CA VAL A 32 0.13 -3.15 3.60
C VAL A 32 -0.15 -3.65 2.18
N CYS A 33 -0.97 -2.93 1.41
CA CYS A 33 -1.26 -3.32 0.04
C CYS A 33 -0.04 -3.01 -0.82
N THR A 34 0.55 -4.05 -1.41
CA THR A 34 1.70 -3.95 -2.33
C THR A 34 1.43 -3.08 -3.57
N PHE A 35 0.17 -2.75 -3.86
CA PHE A 35 -0.22 -1.84 -4.94
C PHE A 35 -0.33 -0.37 -4.54
N ASN A 36 -0.08 -0.01 -3.28
CA ASN A 36 -0.14 1.39 -2.81
C ASN A 36 1.25 1.99 -2.56
N THR A 37 2.34 1.28 -2.89
CA THR A 37 3.72 1.69 -2.58
C THR A 37 4.38 2.37 -3.77
N ASN A 38 4.36 3.70 -3.80
CA ASN A 38 4.76 4.48 -4.98
C ASN A 38 6.28 4.62 -5.20
N SER A 39 7.11 4.15 -4.26
CA SER A 39 8.56 4.44 -4.20
C SER A 39 9.45 3.39 -4.89
N ALA A 40 8.88 2.47 -5.68
CA ALA A 40 9.68 1.49 -6.42
C ALA A 40 9.19 1.28 -7.87
N PRO A 41 10.06 0.77 -8.77
CA PRO A 41 9.68 0.27 -10.10
C PRO A 41 8.58 -0.82 -10.09
N ILE A 42 8.12 -1.23 -8.90
CA ILE A 42 6.89 -1.96 -8.59
C ILE A 42 5.69 -1.50 -9.43
N HIS A 43 5.43 -0.19 -9.56
CA HIS A 43 4.18 0.24 -10.19
C HIS A 43 4.15 0.10 -11.72
N GLU A 44 5.30 0.14 -12.38
CA GLU A 44 5.38 0.08 -13.84
C GLU A 44 5.60 -1.36 -14.31
N TYR A 45 6.60 -2.06 -13.77
CA TYR A 45 6.92 -3.41 -14.21
C TYR A 45 6.01 -4.47 -13.58
N ILE A 46 5.82 -4.43 -12.25
CA ILE A 46 5.04 -5.48 -11.58
C ILE A 46 3.56 -5.39 -11.97
N ARG A 47 3.04 -4.19 -12.20
CA ARG A 47 1.66 -4.02 -12.70
C ARG A 47 1.47 -4.62 -14.10
N MET A 48 2.44 -4.46 -15.01
CA MET A 48 2.40 -5.12 -16.32
C MET A 48 2.52 -6.64 -16.19
N THR A 49 3.48 -7.13 -15.41
CA THR A 49 3.78 -8.57 -15.32
C THR A 49 2.69 -9.34 -14.56
N VAL A 50 2.12 -8.78 -13.49
CA VAL A 50 1.01 -9.39 -12.73
C VAL A 50 -0.27 -9.44 -13.56
N ALA A 51 -0.53 -8.42 -14.36
CA ALA A 51 -1.71 -8.40 -15.23
C ALA A 51 -1.67 -9.51 -16.30
N THR A 52 -0.49 -9.87 -16.79
CA THR A 52 -0.32 -10.88 -17.86
C THR A 52 0.10 -12.26 -17.34
N THR A 53 0.68 -12.34 -16.14
CA THR A 53 1.30 -13.58 -15.63
C THR A 53 0.96 -13.81 -14.16
N PRO A 54 -0.21 -14.43 -13.87
CA PRO A 54 -0.70 -14.67 -12.51
C PRO A 54 0.21 -15.55 -11.65
N LEU A 55 1.11 -16.33 -12.27
CA LEU A 55 2.06 -17.21 -11.59
C LEU A 55 2.96 -16.44 -10.60
N PHE A 56 3.25 -15.17 -10.88
CA PHE A 56 4.11 -14.35 -10.02
C PHE A 56 3.34 -13.63 -8.90
N ASN A 57 2.02 -13.78 -8.79
CA ASN A 57 1.22 -13.09 -7.76
C ASN A 57 1.74 -13.37 -6.34
N THR A 58 1.98 -14.63 -6.02
CA THR A 58 2.49 -15.03 -4.70
C THR A 58 3.94 -14.55 -4.49
N PHE A 59 4.75 -14.52 -5.54
CA PHE A 59 6.12 -14.00 -5.48
C PHE A 59 6.13 -12.51 -5.13
N PHE A 60 5.34 -11.70 -5.85
CA PHE A 60 5.26 -10.26 -5.60
C PHE A 60 4.56 -9.91 -4.29
N TYR A 61 3.61 -10.73 -3.84
CA TYR A 61 3.07 -10.62 -2.48
C TYR A 61 4.18 -10.76 -1.44
N LYS A 62 4.97 -11.84 -1.49
CA LYS A 62 6.06 -12.09 -0.54
C LYS A 62 7.18 -11.04 -0.58
N MET A 63 7.33 -10.34 -1.70
CA MET A 63 8.32 -9.26 -1.81
C MET A 63 7.99 -8.03 -0.94
N HIS A 64 6.81 -7.95 -0.31
CA HIS A 64 6.51 -6.82 0.59
C HIS A 64 7.47 -6.76 1.80
N GLU A 65 7.92 -7.91 2.32
CA GLU A 65 8.83 -8.00 3.48
C GLU A 65 10.23 -7.41 3.17
N PRO A 66 10.97 -7.88 2.14
CA PRO A 66 12.30 -7.35 1.85
C PRO A 66 12.29 -5.89 1.38
N PHE A 67 11.16 -5.39 0.86
CA PHE A 67 11.03 -3.97 0.52
C PHE A 67 10.55 -3.10 1.69
N GLY A 68 10.26 -3.67 2.86
CA GLY A 68 9.84 -2.93 4.04
C GLY A 68 8.45 -2.28 3.92
N TYR A 69 7.58 -2.79 3.03
CA TYR A 69 6.23 -2.23 2.81
C TYR A 69 5.17 -2.76 3.80
N GLY A 70 5.62 -3.32 4.92
CA GLY A 70 4.79 -3.93 5.95
C GLY A 70 4.40 -2.97 7.07
N LEU A 71 3.98 -3.55 8.19
CA LEU A 71 3.88 -2.80 9.44
C LEU A 71 5.29 -2.52 9.95
N HIS A 72 5.56 -1.26 10.27
CA HIS A 72 6.78 -0.86 10.99
C HIS A 72 6.59 -0.97 12.49
N ASP A 73 7.69 -1.08 13.22
CA ASP A 73 7.65 -0.84 14.65
C ASP A 73 7.29 0.63 14.91
N VAL A 74 6.52 0.86 15.97
CA VAL A 74 6.03 2.19 16.32
C VAL A 74 7.19 3.10 16.72
N ASP A 75 8.23 2.53 17.34
CA ASP A 75 9.41 3.26 17.79
C ASP A 75 10.29 3.72 16.64
N GLU A 76 10.34 2.96 15.53
CA GLU A 76 11.09 3.35 14.32
C GLU A 76 10.59 4.65 13.71
N TRP A 77 9.33 5.03 13.97
CA TRP A 77 8.69 6.23 13.41
C TRP A 77 9.54 7.49 13.58
N TRP A 78 10.21 7.63 14.72
CA TRP A 78 11.00 8.80 15.07
C TRP A 78 12.30 8.92 14.27
N ASP A 79 12.79 7.81 13.73
CA ASP A 79 14.03 7.74 12.96
C ASP A 79 13.78 7.76 11.45
N LEU A 80 12.50 7.75 11.02
CA LEU A 80 12.14 7.79 9.60
C LEU A 80 12.33 9.18 9.00
N SER A 81 12.97 9.24 7.83
CA SER A 81 13.02 10.45 7.00
C SER A 81 11.71 10.63 6.21
N LEU A 82 10.69 11.17 6.89
CA LEU A 82 9.35 11.33 6.31
C LEU A 82 9.21 12.64 5.51
N PRO A 83 8.45 12.65 4.41
CA PRO A 83 8.22 13.86 3.62
C PRO A 83 7.31 14.84 4.36
N LEU A 84 7.46 16.14 4.03
CA LEU A 84 6.61 17.20 4.56
C LEU A 84 5.14 16.91 4.19
N TRP A 85 4.22 17.00 5.16
CA TRP A 85 2.79 16.65 5.02
C TRP A 85 2.48 15.18 4.69
N GLY A 86 3.46 14.28 4.76
CA GLY A 86 3.24 12.87 4.41
C GLY A 86 2.98 12.66 2.91
N THR A 87 3.29 13.64 2.06
CA THR A 87 3.13 13.58 0.62
C THR A 87 4.49 13.67 -0.05
N ASP A 88 4.77 12.72 -0.95
CA ASP A 88 6.02 12.72 -1.70
C ASP A 88 6.07 13.94 -2.63
N SER A 89 6.92 14.90 -2.26
CA SER A 89 7.14 16.12 -3.03
C SER A 89 7.75 15.86 -4.42
N THR A 90 8.36 14.70 -4.65
CA THR A 90 9.02 14.36 -5.93
C THR A 90 8.03 13.94 -7.02
N VAL A 91 6.80 13.54 -6.65
CA VAL A 91 5.78 13.05 -7.60
C VAL A 91 5.05 14.19 -8.32
N ALA A 92 4.98 15.38 -7.71
CA ALA A 92 4.29 16.55 -8.27
C ALA A 92 5.22 17.74 -8.55
N ALA A 93 6.49 17.68 -8.16
CA ALA A 93 7.47 18.70 -8.48
C ALA A 93 7.95 18.56 -9.93
N TYR A 94 7.41 19.39 -10.81
CA TYR A 94 7.90 19.54 -12.19
C TYR A 94 9.15 20.42 -12.27
N ASP A 95 9.46 21.16 -11.20
CA ASP A 95 10.69 21.95 -11.06
C ASP A 95 11.03 22.10 -9.56
N GLY A 96 12.28 21.79 -9.19
CA GLY A 96 12.83 21.94 -7.84
C GLY A 96 12.78 20.68 -6.95
N GLY A 97 13.95 20.16 -6.58
CA GLY A 97 14.08 19.08 -5.59
C GLY A 97 15.50 18.54 -5.51
N TYR A 98 15.83 17.54 -6.34
CA TYR A 98 17.20 17.07 -6.51
C TYR A 98 17.39 16.57 -7.95
N LYS A 99 18.19 17.31 -8.72
CA LYS A 99 18.83 16.77 -9.93
C LYS A 99 19.81 15.67 -9.50
N LYS A 100 19.58 14.44 -9.94
CA LYS A 100 20.64 13.56 -10.43
C LYS A 100 20.16 12.89 -11.69
#